data_AF-A0A8H8JN29-F1
#
_entry.id   AF-A0A8H8JN29-F1
#
_cell.length_a   1.000
_cell.length_b   1.000
_cell.length_c   1.000
_cell.angle_alpha   90.00
_cell.angle_beta   90.00
_cell.angle_gamma   90.00
#
_symmetry.space_group_name_H-M   'P 1'
#
loop_
_entity.id
_entity.type
_entity.pdbx_description
1 polymer ?
#
loop_
_entity_poly.entity_id
_entity_poly.type
_entity_poly.pdbx_seq_one_letter_code
_entity_poly.pdbx_strand_id
1 'polypeptide(L)'
;MLGGLRFDNGTVLATHPDAPPSDKYIIPGPVVEETFWQTPDIARYWNTLPDAGLANIGFEDLNVTGPFDGWLDWVLAWLRVYEMQVLRYPRLEFCRERIASPLRQVIELLEDPDPARWVQVLKKNEGGRSLYLSSKDLHGGNILVDDQGTIHAFIDWEFAGFVPSFDRQSDPIQGFVWMAKKELGPEDIPSALHDWPKRFSDVFRQRDPSGHAEWVAETNSDSLGVKGAVLHDLWNYLRCVIEVCVRDQGNVNAGKGAWLQRVEKALGDLLAV
;
A
#
# COMPACT_ATOMS: atom_id res chain seq x y z
N MET A 1 14.16 -2.77 -13.27
CA MET A 1 14.40 -1.36 -12.89
C MET A 1 14.41 -1.36 -11.37
N LEU A 2 15.54 -1.09 -10.73
CA LEU A 2 15.62 -0.98 -9.26
C LEU A 2 15.05 0.40 -8.88
N GLY A 3 14.01 0.42 -8.04
CA GLY A 3 13.49 1.66 -7.49
C GLY A 3 14.53 2.31 -6.60
N GLY A 4 14.78 3.59 -6.83
CA GLY A 4 15.75 4.36 -6.07
C GLY A 4 15.83 5.78 -6.63
N LEU A 5 16.19 6.72 -5.75
CA LEU A 5 16.54 8.09 -6.15
C LEU A 5 17.66 8.02 -7.20
N ARG A 6 17.34 8.36 -8.45
CA ARG A 6 18.32 8.42 -9.52
C ARG A 6 19.08 9.74 -9.37
N PHE A 7 20.23 9.70 -8.72
CA PHE A 7 21.18 10.79 -8.83
C PHE A 7 21.71 10.78 -10.26
N ASP A 8 21.37 11.82 -11.02
CA ASP A 8 21.85 11.99 -12.37
C ASP A 8 23.37 12.20 -12.32
N ASN A 9 24.13 11.16 -12.69
CA ASN A 9 25.59 11.22 -12.80
C ASN A 9 26.01 11.93 -14.11
N GLY A 10 25.49 13.15 -14.29
CA GLY A 10 26.07 14.15 -15.18
C GLY A 10 25.94 13.90 -16.67
N THR A 11 24.85 13.30 -17.16
CA THR A 11 24.62 13.25 -18.61
C THR A 11 23.35 14.03 -18.99
N VAL A 12 23.56 15.31 -19.28
CA VAL A 12 22.56 16.24 -19.81
C VAL A 12 21.97 15.67 -21.12
N LEU A 13 20.71 15.27 -21.09
CA LEU A 13 19.92 15.08 -22.31
C LEU A 13 18.96 16.26 -22.47
N ALA A 14 19.30 17.11 -23.44
CA ALA A 14 18.52 18.19 -24.04
C ALA A 14 17.85 19.17 -23.04
N THR A 15 18.62 20.18 -22.64
CA THR A 15 18.05 21.43 -22.12
C THR A 15 17.18 22.10 -23.19
N HIS A 16 15.97 22.52 -22.80
CA HIS A 16 15.25 23.56 -23.53
C HIS A 16 16.20 24.74 -23.78
N PRO A 17 16.26 25.33 -25.00
CA PRO A 17 17.32 26.27 -25.41
C PRO A 17 17.43 27.56 -24.59
N ASP A 18 16.50 27.80 -23.66
CA ASP A 18 16.41 29.01 -22.83
C ASP A 18 16.50 28.74 -21.31
N ALA A 19 16.87 27.53 -20.87
CA ALA A 19 16.95 27.22 -19.44
C ALA A 19 18.29 27.70 -18.81
N PRO A 20 18.26 28.50 -17.72
CA PRO A 20 19.48 28.97 -17.02
C PRO A 20 20.25 27.82 -16.34
N PRO A 21 21.56 27.99 -16.05
CA PRO A 21 22.43 26.90 -15.65
C PRO A 21 22.25 26.47 -14.18
N SER A 22 22.04 25.16 -14.03
CA SER A 22 22.26 24.29 -12.87
C SER A 22 21.39 24.45 -11.62
N ASP A 23 20.07 24.29 -11.77
CA ASP A 23 19.28 23.67 -10.71
C ASP A 23 19.33 22.15 -10.90
N LYS A 24 19.92 21.43 -9.93
CA LYS A 24 19.85 19.97 -9.88
C LYS A 24 18.41 19.61 -9.50
N TYR A 25 17.55 19.41 -10.49
CA TYR A 25 16.21 18.88 -10.24
C TYR A 25 16.33 17.42 -9.80
N ILE A 26 15.87 17.13 -8.59
CA ILE A 26 15.60 15.74 -8.18
C ILE A 26 14.38 15.32 -8.99
N ILE A 27 14.57 14.44 -9.97
CA ILE A 27 13.48 13.76 -10.65
C ILE A 27 13.17 12.52 -9.80
N PRO A 28 12.02 12.48 -9.09
CA PRO A 28 11.66 11.30 -8.34
C PRO A 28 11.53 10.13 -9.32
N GLY A 29 12.24 9.04 -9.04
CA GLY A 29 11.99 7.77 -9.71
C GLY A 29 10.61 7.24 -9.31
N PRO A 30 10.09 6.24 -10.04
CA PRO A 30 8.90 5.54 -9.57
C PRO A 30 9.17 4.98 -8.18
N VAL A 31 8.19 5.13 -7.29
CA VAL A 31 8.14 4.35 -6.05
C VAL A 31 8.19 2.88 -6.46
N VAL A 32 8.96 2.04 -5.78
CA VAL A 32 8.92 0.59 -6.02
C VAL A 32 8.66 -0.03 -4.68
N GLU A 33 7.57 -0.77 -4.57
CA GLU A 33 7.22 -1.56 -3.40
C GLU A 33 7.02 -3.02 -3.81
N GLU A 34 7.01 -3.92 -2.84
CA GLU A 34 6.80 -5.36 -3.03
C GLU A 34 5.56 -5.68 -3.87
N THR A 35 4.50 -4.90 -3.71
CA THR A 35 3.20 -5.14 -4.34
C THR A 35 3.10 -4.58 -5.75
N PHE A 36 4.13 -3.92 -6.26
CA PHE A 36 4.16 -3.45 -7.64
C PHE A 36 4.38 -4.60 -8.63
N TRP A 37 3.78 -4.44 -9.80
CA TRP A 37 4.15 -5.22 -10.97
C TRP A 37 5.55 -4.81 -11.44
N GLN A 38 6.56 -5.61 -11.12
CA GLN A 38 7.92 -5.37 -11.58
C GLN A 38 8.07 -5.74 -13.07
N THR A 39 9.02 -5.12 -13.78
CA THR A 39 9.24 -5.37 -15.23
C THR A 39 9.30 -6.86 -15.60
N PRO A 40 9.98 -7.76 -14.86
CA PRO A 40 9.96 -9.19 -15.17
C PRO A 40 8.57 -9.82 -15.01
N ASP A 41 7.79 -9.41 -14.02
CA ASP A 41 6.41 -9.88 -13.82
C ASP A 41 5.48 -9.37 -14.93
N ILE A 42 5.66 -8.13 -15.37
CA ILE A 42 4.89 -7.56 -16.50
C ILE A 42 5.16 -8.37 -17.76
N ALA A 43 6.44 -8.59 -18.08
CA ALA A 43 6.83 -9.41 -19.22
C ALA A 43 6.24 -10.84 -19.13
N ARG A 44 6.21 -11.42 -17.92
CA ARG A 44 5.77 -12.79 -17.68
C ARG A 44 4.25 -12.96 -17.70
N TYR A 45 3.51 -12.06 -17.08
CA TYR A 45 2.07 -12.24 -16.84
C TYR A 45 1.22 -11.34 -17.74
N TRP A 46 1.68 -10.14 -18.07
CA TRP A 46 0.89 -9.15 -18.80
C TRP A 46 1.15 -9.16 -20.30
N ASN A 47 2.42 -9.28 -20.71
CA ASN A 47 2.77 -9.26 -22.14
C ASN A 47 2.72 -10.65 -22.81
N THR A 48 2.46 -11.72 -22.06
CA THR A 48 2.33 -13.10 -22.60
C THR A 48 0.97 -13.41 -23.21
N LEU A 49 0.04 -12.45 -23.21
CA LEU A 49 -1.30 -12.58 -23.78
C LEU A 49 -1.48 -11.60 -24.96
N PRO A 50 -0.94 -11.93 -26.17
CA PRO A 50 -0.98 -11.03 -27.34
C PRO A 50 -2.41 -10.62 -27.73
N ASP A 51 -3.36 -11.55 -27.63
CA ASP A 51 -4.75 -11.37 -28.09
C ASP A 51 -5.60 -10.56 -27.10
N ALA A 52 -5.09 -10.27 -25.90
CA ALA A 52 -5.81 -9.49 -24.88
C ALA A 52 -5.61 -7.97 -25.01
N GLY A 53 -4.86 -7.51 -26.02
CA GLY A 53 -4.54 -6.08 -26.18
C GLY A 53 -3.67 -5.53 -25.06
N LEU A 54 -2.86 -6.39 -24.43
CA LEU A 54 -1.95 -6.06 -23.31
C LEU A 54 -0.48 -6.04 -23.73
N ALA A 55 -0.18 -6.23 -25.02
CA ALA A 55 1.18 -6.33 -25.54
C ALA A 55 2.06 -5.09 -25.25
N ASN A 56 1.44 -3.93 -25.01
CA ASN A 56 2.12 -2.67 -24.71
C ASN A 56 1.88 -2.17 -23.27
N ILE A 57 1.32 -3.00 -22.38
CA ILE A 57 1.22 -2.61 -20.96
C ILE A 57 2.62 -2.57 -20.36
N GLY A 58 2.96 -1.42 -19.79
CA GLY A 58 4.22 -1.11 -19.13
C GLY A 58 4.10 -0.98 -17.61
N PHE A 59 5.19 -0.56 -16.99
CA PHE A 59 5.29 -0.40 -15.55
C PHE A 59 4.35 0.68 -15.01
N GLU A 60 4.24 1.79 -15.75
CA GLU A 60 3.45 2.96 -15.40
C GLU A 60 1.94 2.73 -15.58
N ASP A 61 1.54 1.74 -16.38
CA ASP A 61 0.13 1.36 -16.53
C ASP A 61 -0.39 0.56 -15.32
N LEU A 62 0.50 -0.22 -14.69
CA LEU A 62 0.15 -1.21 -13.68
C LEU A 62 0.43 -0.78 -12.25
N ASN A 63 1.11 0.35 -12.09
CA ASN A 63 1.55 0.85 -10.81
C ASN A 63 1.27 2.35 -10.69
N VAL A 64 1.04 2.83 -9.46
CA VAL A 64 0.82 4.25 -9.21
C VAL A 64 2.15 5.01 -9.18
N THR A 65 2.12 6.26 -9.65
CA THR A 65 3.25 7.20 -9.56
C THR A 65 2.80 8.44 -8.80
N GLY A 66 3.50 8.78 -7.72
CA GLY A 66 3.23 9.98 -6.92
C GLY A 66 3.83 11.27 -7.53
N PRO A 67 3.90 12.37 -6.75
CA PRO A 67 3.55 12.46 -5.32
C PRO A 67 2.04 12.37 -5.07
N PHE A 68 1.66 12.05 -3.82
CA PHE A 68 0.26 12.02 -3.37
C PHE A 68 0.08 13.02 -2.23
N ASP A 69 -1.04 13.74 -2.24
CA ASP A 69 -1.34 14.75 -1.22
C ASP A 69 -1.72 14.14 0.14
N GLY A 70 -2.10 12.85 0.16
CA GLY A 70 -2.48 12.11 1.36
C GLY A 70 -2.93 10.69 1.04
N TRP A 71 -3.44 9.99 2.06
CA TRP A 71 -3.86 8.60 1.92
C TRP A 71 -5.00 8.39 0.92
N LEU A 72 -6.03 9.26 0.88
CA LEU A 72 -7.13 9.09 -0.08
C LEU A 72 -6.68 9.24 -1.52
N ASP A 73 -5.80 10.20 -1.79
CA ASP A 73 -5.26 10.40 -3.14
C ASP A 73 -4.44 9.18 -3.59
N TRP A 74 -3.64 8.62 -2.67
CA TRP A 74 -2.91 7.38 -2.90
C TRP A 74 -3.83 6.17 -3.12
N VAL A 75 -4.89 6.01 -2.32
CA VAL A 75 -5.88 4.93 -2.53
C VAL A 75 -6.63 5.11 -3.84
N LEU A 76 -7.06 6.33 -4.16
CA LEU A 76 -7.78 6.64 -5.39
C LEU A 76 -6.93 6.31 -6.63
N ALA A 77 -5.65 6.66 -6.62
CA ALA A 77 -4.71 6.30 -7.67
C ALA A 77 -4.65 4.78 -7.88
N TRP A 78 -4.61 4.02 -6.78
CA TRP A 78 -4.62 2.56 -6.84
C TRP A 78 -5.91 1.98 -7.37
N LEU A 79 -7.06 2.49 -6.93
CA LEU A 79 -8.36 2.00 -7.39
C LEU A 79 -8.52 2.17 -8.91
N ARG A 80 -8.01 3.28 -9.48
CA ARG A 80 -7.99 3.49 -10.94
C ARG A 80 -7.14 2.45 -11.66
N VAL A 81 -5.94 2.18 -11.14
CA VAL A 81 -5.05 1.14 -11.68
C VAL A 81 -5.72 -0.24 -11.60
N TYR A 82 -6.35 -0.58 -10.47
CA TYR A 82 -7.06 -1.85 -10.30
C TYR A 82 -8.28 -1.98 -11.20
N GLU A 83 -9.02 -0.89 -11.41
CA GLU A 83 -10.16 -0.88 -12.33
C GLU A 83 -9.70 -1.22 -13.76
N MET A 84 -8.62 -0.58 -14.24
CA MET A 84 -8.03 -0.90 -15.54
C MET A 84 -7.65 -2.38 -15.64
N GLN A 85 -7.00 -2.92 -14.60
CA GLN A 85 -6.59 -4.32 -14.55
C GLN A 85 -7.80 -5.27 -14.63
N VAL A 86 -8.84 -5.02 -13.84
CA VAL A 86 -10.10 -5.80 -13.85
C VAL A 86 -10.77 -5.77 -15.23
N LEU A 87 -10.81 -4.59 -15.87
CA LEU A 87 -11.43 -4.45 -17.18
C LEU A 87 -10.64 -5.18 -18.26
N ARG A 88 -9.31 -5.15 -18.22
CA ARG A 88 -8.47 -5.57 -19.34
C ARG A 88 -7.91 -6.99 -19.22
N TYR A 89 -7.63 -7.50 -18.02
CA TYR A 89 -6.95 -8.78 -17.87
C TYR A 89 -7.92 -9.98 -18.00
N PRO A 90 -7.70 -10.95 -18.93
CA PRO A 90 -8.64 -12.05 -19.16
C PRO A 90 -8.94 -12.91 -17.94
N ARG A 91 -7.96 -13.21 -17.08
CA ARG A 91 -8.21 -14.03 -15.88
C ARG A 91 -9.05 -13.33 -14.83
N LEU A 92 -9.25 -12.01 -14.94
CA LEU A 92 -10.12 -11.23 -14.07
C LEU A 92 -11.53 -11.02 -14.66
N GLU A 93 -11.89 -11.74 -15.73
CA GLU A 93 -13.22 -11.64 -16.33
C GLU A 93 -14.35 -11.86 -15.31
N PHE A 94 -14.16 -12.78 -14.37
CA PHE A 94 -15.11 -13.05 -13.28
C PHE A 94 -15.36 -11.85 -12.35
N CYS A 95 -14.43 -10.88 -12.32
CA CYS A 95 -14.58 -9.64 -11.57
C CYS A 95 -15.38 -8.59 -12.35
N ARG A 96 -15.42 -8.62 -13.69
CA ARG A 96 -15.94 -7.51 -14.50
C ARG A 96 -17.38 -7.14 -14.16
N GLU A 97 -18.27 -8.13 -14.14
CA GLU A 97 -19.69 -7.91 -13.86
C GLU A 97 -19.94 -7.47 -12.41
N ARG A 98 -19.14 -7.99 -11.47
CA ARG A 98 -19.39 -7.86 -10.03
C ARG A 98 -18.68 -6.66 -9.39
N ILE A 99 -17.54 -6.27 -9.96
CA ILE A 99 -16.61 -5.30 -9.36
C ILE A 99 -16.49 -4.05 -10.22
N ALA A 100 -16.42 -4.15 -11.55
CA ALA A 100 -16.00 -3.01 -12.38
C ALA A 100 -16.96 -1.81 -12.25
N SER A 101 -18.28 -2.03 -12.38
CA SER A 101 -19.26 -0.94 -12.28
C SER A 101 -19.35 -0.34 -10.87
N PRO A 102 -19.48 -1.13 -9.78
CA PRO A 102 -19.47 -0.56 -8.43
C PRO A 102 -18.14 0.13 -8.08
N LEU A 103 -17.00 -0.39 -8.54
CA LEU A 103 -15.69 0.23 -8.34
C LEU A 103 -15.61 1.60 -9.03
N ARG A 104 -16.07 1.69 -10.29
CA ARG A 104 -16.16 2.98 -11.01
C ARG A 104 -17.02 3.99 -10.24
N GLN A 105 -18.17 3.57 -9.72
CA GLN A 105 -19.04 4.45 -8.93
C GLN A 105 -18.37 4.93 -7.64
N VAL A 106 -17.59 4.08 -6.96
CA VAL A 106 -16.80 4.50 -5.79
C VAL A 106 -15.72 5.49 -6.20
N ILE A 107 -15.00 5.25 -7.31
CA ILE A 107 -13.99 6.18 -7.84
C ILE A 107 -14.61 7.55 -8.12
N GLU A 108 -15.74 7.58 -8.85
CA GLU A 108 -16.49 8.79 -9.17
C GLU A 108 -16.95 9.53 -7.91
N LEU A 109 -17.45 8.79 -6.90
CA LEU A 109 -17.87 9.36 -5.61
C LEU A 109 -16.71 10.00 -4.84
N LEU A 110 -15.50 9.43 -4.92
CA LEU A 110 -14.30 10.00 -4.28
C LEU A 110 -13.80 11.24 -5.01
N GLU A 111 -13.94 11.27 -6.34
CA GLU A 111 -13.56 12.37 -7.23
C GLU A 111 -14.55 13.53 -7.23
N ASP A 112 -15.80 13.29 -6.84
CA ASP A 112 -16.87 14.30 -6.86
C ASP A 112 -16.46 15.56 -6.05
N PRO A 113 -16.55 16.77 -6.65
CA PRO A 113 -16.32 18.02 -5.95
C PRO A 113 -17.35 18.31 -4.84
N ASP A 114 -18.55 17.73 -4.90
CA ASP A 114 -19.58 17.75 -3.85
C ASP A 114 -19.94 16.31 -3.44
N PRO A 115 -19.01 15.58 -2.82
CA PRO A 115 -19.17 14.15 -2.61
C PRO A 115 -20.12 13.88 -1.44
N ALA A 116 -20.54 12.61 -1.30
CA ALA A 116 -21.34 12.20 -0.15
C ALA A 116 -20.68 12.59 1.19
N ARG A 117 -21.51 12.84 2.21
CA ARG A 117 -21.09 13.34 3.53
C ARG A 117 -19.91 12.57 4.13
N TRP A 118 -19.88 11.24 3.98
CA TRP A 118 -18.79 10.44 4.55
C TRP A 118 -17.45 10.72 3.88
N VAL A 119 -17.42 11.01 2.58
CA VAL A 119 -16.21 11.42 1.84
C VAL A 119 -15.78 12.80 2.30
N GLN A 120 -16.71 13.72 2.52
CA GLN A 120 -16.40 15.06 3.04
C GLN A 120 -15.75 14.96 4.44
N VAL A 121 -16.32 14.14 5.32
CA VAL A 121 -15.77 13.86 6.65
C VAL A 121 -14.39 13.23 6.53
N LEU A 122 -14.23 12.26 5.62
CA LEU A 122 -12.96 11.59 5.39
C LEU A 122 -11.89 12.59 4.91
N LYS A 123 -12.16 13.37 3.84
CA LYS A 123 -11.26 14.43 3.33
C LYS A 123 -10.88 15.45 4.42
N LYS A 124 -11.84 15.85 5.27
CA LYS A 124 -11.59 16.77 6.40
C LYS A 124 -10.69 16.14 7.47
N ASN A 125 -10.93 14.87 7.80
CA ASN A 125 -10.14 14.13 8.79
C ASN A 125 -8.77 13.70 8.23
N GLU A 126 -8.64 13.63 6.90
CA GLU A 126 -7.41 13.26 6.21
C GLU A 126 -6.43 14.39 5.99
N GLY A 127 -6.84 15.65 6.15
CA GLY A 127 -5.94 16.81 6.10
C GLY A 127 -4.78 16.78 7.11
N GLY A 128 -4.61 15.69 7.86
CA GLY A 128 -3.45 15.39 8.70
C GLY A 128 -2.97 13.93 8.66
N ARG A 129 -3.36 13.11 7.67
CA ARG A 129 -2.84 11.73 7.56
C ARG A 129 -1.70 11.65 6.57
N SER A 130 -0.50 11.76 7.12
CA SER A 130 0.74 11.61 6.38
C SER A 130 0.88 10.18 5.83
N LEU A 131 1.35 10.10 4.59
CA LEU A 131 1.97 8.90 4.07
C LEU A 131 3.41 8.85 4.58
N TYR A 132 3.83 7.72 5.10
CA TYR A 132 5.18 7.50 5.58
C TYR A 132 5.94 6.55 4.67
N LEU A 133 7.22 6.81 4.48
CA LEU A 133 8.12 5.80 3.94
C LEU A 133 8.33 4.73 5.01
N SER A 134 7.82 3.53 4.76
CA SER A 134 8.04 2.36 5.61
C SER A 134 8.94 1.37 4.89
N SER A 135 9.76 0.61 5.63
CA SER A 135 10.53 -0.51 5.09
C SER A 135 9.64 -1.62 4.53
N LYS A 136 8.40 -1.76 5.04
CA LYS A 136 7.42 -2.84 4.75
C LYS A 136 7.90 -4.27 5.01
N ASP A 137 9.19 -4.48 5.29
CA ASP A 137 9.77 -5.76 5.68
C ASP A 137 10.59 -5.65 6.98
N LEU A 138 10.03 -4.95 7.97
CA LEU A 138 10.70 -4.75 9.25
C LEU A 138 10.59 -6.01 10.12
N HIS A 139 11.65 -6.82 10.12
CA HIS A 139 11.77 -8.03 10.93
C HIS A 139 13.16 -8.18 11.55
N GLY A 140 13.31 -9.10 12.52
CA GLY A 140 14.57 -9.29 13.26
C GLY A 140 15.81 -9.55 12.37
N GLY A 141 15.65 -10.19 11.21
CA GLY A 141 16.73 -10.37 10.24
C GLY A 141 17.24 -9.08 9.58
N ASN A 142 16.45 -7.99 9.64
CA ASN A 142 16.72 -6.70 9.00
C ASN A 142 17.13 -5.63 10.03
N ILE A 143 17.43 -6.03 11.27
CA ILE A 143 17.84 -5.14 12.35
C ILE A 143 19.20 -5.59 12.86
N LEU A 144 20.20 -4.71 12.75
CA LEU A 144 21.53 -4.94 13.29
C LEU A 144 21.56 -4.52 14.76
N VAL A 145 21.89 -5.48 15.64
CA VAL A 145 21.89 -5.30 17.09
C VAL A 145 23.22 -5.79 17.65
N ASP A 146 23.77 -5.10 18.65
CA ASP A 146 24.95 -5.59 19.38
C ASP A 146 24.61 -6.55 20.52
N ASP A 147 25.63 -7.10 21.17
CA ASP A 147 25.49 -8.06 22.29
C ASP A 147 24.73 -7.48 23.51
N GLN A 148 24.55 -6.16 23.57
CA GLN A 148 23.81 -5.46 24.63
C GLN A 148 22.35 -5.17 24.25
N GLY A 149 21.93 -5.53 23.03
CA GLY A 149 20.58 -5.25 22.55
C GLY A 149 20.41 -3.85 21.95
N THR A 150 21.50 -3.13 21.66
CA THR A 150 21.44 -1.79 21.05
C THR A 150 21.26 -1.91 19.54
N ILE A 151 20.24 -1.25 18.99
CA ILE A 151 20.00 -1.20 17.54
C ILE A 151 21.00 -0.24 16.90
N HIS A 152 21.77 -0.72 15.92
CA HIS A 152 22.76 0.05 15.15
C HIS A 152 22.27 0.44 13.76
N ALA A 153 21.47 -0.41 13.11
CA ALA A 153 20.96 -0.12 11.78
C ALA A 153 19.69 -0.92 11.45
N PHE A 154 18.90 -0.36 10.53
CA PHE A 154 17.85 -1.06 9.77
C PHE A 154 18.35 -1.25 8.34
N ILE A 155 18.39 -2.48 7.87
CA ILE A 155 18.86 -2.83 6.53
C ILE A 155 17.68 -3.28 5.65
N ASP A 156 17.98 -3.64 4.41
CA ASP A 156 17.05 -4.25 3.47
C ASP A 156 15.82 -3.37 3.14
N TRP A 157 16.10 -2.18 2.60
CA TRP A 157 15.09 -1.20 2.19
C TRP A 157 14.53 -1.45 0.78
N GLU A 158 14.81 -2.60 0.17
CA GLU A 158 14.41 -2.86 -1.22
C GLU A 158 12.89 -3.00 -1.41
N PHE A 159 12.16 -3.25 -0.32
CA PHE A 159 10.69 -3.31 -0.28
C PHE A 159 10.04 -2.02 0.25
N ALA A 160 10.83 -0.98 0.51
CA ALA A 160 10.33 0.24 1.11
C ALA A 160 9.27 0.92 0.25
N GLY A 161 8.20 1.40 0.87
CA GLY A 161 7.08 2.00 0.17
C GLY A 161 6.32 3.00 1.04
N PHE A 162 5.45 3.77 0.38
CA PHE A 162 4.53 4.64 1.10
C PHE A 162 3.40 3.83 1.72
N VAL A 163 3.22 4.00 3.02
CA VAL A 163 2.10 3.41 3.77
C VAL A 163 1.36 4.50 4.53
N PRO A 164 0.04 4.38 4.71
CA PRO A 164 -0.63 5.21 5.69
C PRO A 164 -0.12 4.93 7.10
N SER A 165 -0.05 5.97 7.94
CA SER A 165 0.37 5.86 9.35
C SER A 165 -0.38 4.81 10.17
N PHE A 166 -1.63 4.54 9.80
CA PHE A 166 -2.53 3.62 10.49
C PHE A 166 -2.52 2.22 9.87
N ASP A 167 -1.69 1.96 8.86
CA ASP A 167 -1.57 0.62 8.29
C ASP A 167 -1.04 -0.33 9.36
N ARG A 168 -1.66 -1.50 9.50
CA ARG A 168 -1.19 -2.53 10.45
C ARG A 168 0.20 -3.05 10.09
N GLN A 169 0.61 -2.99 8.83
CA GLN A 169 1.96 -3.34 8.39
C GLN A 169 3.02 -2.33 8.83
N SER A 170 2.60 -1.14 9.26
CA SER A 170 3.49 -0.13 9.85
C SER A 170 3.70 -0.31 11.36
N ASP A 171 2.94 -1.19 12.03
CA ASP A 171 3.14 -1.50 13.44
C ASP A 171 4.38 -2.41 13.60
N PRO A 172 5.51 -1.90 14.12
CA PRO A 172 6.73 -2.68 14.23
C PRO A 172 6.53 -3.94 15.10
N ILE A 173 5.62 -3.91 16.08
CA ILE A 173 5.38 -5.03 16.98
C ILE A 173 4.70 -6.20 16.28
N GLN A 174 3.80 -5.92 15.33
CA GLN A 174 3.16 -6.99 14.57
C GLN A 174 4.16 -7.78 13.74
N GLY A 175 5.14 -7.10 13.13
CA GLY A 175 6.26 -7.75 12.42
C GLY A 175 7.06 -8.67 13.32
N PHE A 176 7.40 -8.22 14.53
CA PHE A 176 8.10 -9.04 15.51
C PHE A 176 7.29 -10.25 15.99
N VAL A 177 6.00 -10.07 16.30
CA VAL A 177 5.15 -11.18 16.75
C VAL A 177 5.00 -12.20 15.63
N TRP A 178 4.81 -11.77 14.38
CA TRP A 178 4.70 -12.67 13.23
C TRP A 178 5.95 -13.54 13.05
N MET A 179 7.14 -12.97 13.22
CA MET A 179 8.40 -13.70 13.19
C MET A 179 8.55 -14.66 14.36
N ALA A 180 8.26 -14.18 15.57
CA ALA A 180 8.40 -14.95 16.79
C ALA A 180 7.48 -16.17 16.82
N LYS A 181 6.35 -16.18 16.10
CA LYS A 181 5.43 -17.34 16.01
C LYS A 181 6.10 -18.66 15.65
N LYS A 182 7.23 -18.65 14.90
CA LYS A 182 7.96 -19.87 14.56
C LYS A 182 8.75 -20.45 15.73
N GLU A 183 9.13 -19.59 16.68
CA GLU A 183 9.95 -19.91 17.84
C GLU A 183 9.11 -19.98 19.14
N LEU A 184 7.90 -19.40 19.14
CA LEU A 184 6.97 -19.40 20.26
C LEU A 184 6.13 -20.69 20.28
N GLY A 185 5.88 -21.21 21.48
CA GLY A 185 4.88 -22.26 21.68
C GLY A 185 3.46 -21.74 21.39
N PRO A 186 2.52 -22.60 20.97
CA PRO A 186 1.12 -22.21 20.75
C PRO A 186 0.46 -21.47 21.91
N GLU A 187 0.88 -21.77 23.14
CA GLU A 187 0.46 -21.16 24.39
C GLU A 187 0.98 -19.72 24.59
N ASP A 188 2.11 -19.37 23.98
CA ASP A 188 2.77 -18.08 24.13
C ASP A 188 2.32 -17.07 23.07
N ILE A 189 1.82 -17.55 21.93
CA ILE A 189 1.36 -16.70 20.82
C ILE A 189 0.27 -15.70 21.25
N PRO A 190 -0.77 -16.09 22.02
CA PRO A 190 -1.79 -15.14 22.49
C PRO A 190 -1.21 -14.05 23.39
N SER A 191 -0.27 -14.41 24.29
CA SER A 191 0.42 -13.43 25.13
C SER A 191 1.31 -12.51 24.30
N ALA A 192 2.06 -13.02 23.33
CA ALA A 192 2.88 -12.20 22.44
C ALA A 192 2.03 -11.21 21.63
N LEU A 193 0.87 -11.63 21.12
CA LEU A 193 -0.05 -10.76 20.36
C LEU A 193 -0.70 -9.66 21.21
N HIS A 194 -0.80 -9.83 22.52
CA HIS A 194 -1.50 -8.91 23.41
C HIS A 194 -0.55 -8.08 24.28
N ASP A 195 0.43 -8.73 24.90
CA ASP A 195 1.28 -8.15 25.93
C ASP A 195 2.48 -7.40 25.34
N TRP A 196 3.01 -7.84 24.19
CA TRP A 196 4.14 -7.15 23.56
C TRP A 196 3.76 -5.77 23.02
N PRO A 197 2.63 -5.59 22.29
CA PRO A 197 2.19 -4.26 21.87
C PRO A 197 1.96 -3.33 23.05
N LYS A 198 1.35 -3.85 24.13
CA LYS A 198 1.14 -3.10 25.37
C LYS A 198 2.46 -2.67 26.00
N ARG A 199 3.40 -3.60 26.17
CA ARG A 199 4.71 -3.32 26.76
C ARG A 199 5.50 -2.31 25.93
N PHE A 200 5.47 -2.42 24.60
CA PHE A 200 6.09 -1.44 23.71
C PHE A 200 5.48 -0.06 23.91
N SER A 201 4.16 0.04 23.88
CA SER A 201 3.43 1.30 24.09
C SER A 201 3.75 1.93 25.45
N ASP A 202 3.84 1.13 26.51
CA ASP A 202 4.20 1.60 27.85
C ASP A 202 5.65 2.10 27.94
N VAL A 203 6.61 1.38 27.35
CA VAL A 203 8.02 1.80 27.30
C VAL A 203 8.19 3.06 26.45
N PHE A 204 7.52 3.13 25.29
CA PHE A 204 7.58 4.30 24.41
C PHE A 204 7.02 5.52 25.14
N ARG A 205 5.82 5.42 25.74
CA ARG A 205 5.23 6.49 26.54
C ARG A 205 6.12 6.97 27.69
N GLN A 206 6.83 6.06 28.35
CA GLN A 206 7.75 6.42 29.45
C GLN A 206 8.99 7.16 28.96
N ARG A 207 9.53 6.80 27.79
CA ARG A 207 10.76 7.38 27.23
C ARG A 207 10.50 8.69 26.48
N ASP A 208 9.39 8.77 25.76
CA ASP A 208 8.98 9.93 24.98
C ASP A 208 7.44 10.07 24.98
N PRO A 209 6.88 10.75 26.00
CA PRO A 209 5.44 10.95 26.10
C PRO A 209 4.84 11.72 24.92
N SER A 210 5.58 12.69 24.36
CA SER A 210 5.15 13.51 23.22
C SER A 210 5.08 12.69 21.93
N GLY A 211 6.16 12.01 21.57
CA GLY A 211 6.20 11.16 20.37
C GLY A 211 5.22 9.99 20.47
N HIS A 212 5.00 9.44 21.67
CA HIS A 212 3.97 8.43 21.89
C HIS A 212 2.56 8.98 21.60
N ALA A 213 2.24 10.19 22.07
CA ALA A 213 0.93 10.80 21.83
C ALA A 213 0.70 11.09 20.33
N GLU A 214 1.73 11.58 19.63
CA GLU A 214 1.70 11.79 18.18
C GLU A 214 1.51 10.46 17.43
N TRP A 215 2.32 9.44 17.75
CA TRP A 215 2.20 8.11 17.15
C TRP A 215 0.81 7.50 17.36
N VAL A 216 0.25 7.56 18.57
CA VAL A 216 -1.12 7.07 18.83
C VAL A 216 -2.15 7.84 18.03
N ALA A 217 -2.03 9.17 17.91
CA ALA A 217 -2.97 9.98 17.15
C ALA A 217 -2.94 9.63 15.66
N GLU A 218 -1.75 9.40 15.10
CA GLU A 218 -1.54 9.10 13.68
C GLU A 218 -1.89 7.65 13.30
N THR A 219 -1.58 6.69 14.17
CA THR A 219 -1.79 5.25 13.90
C THR A 219 -3.19 4.77 14.22
N ASN A 220 -4.01 5.58 14.89
CA ASN A 220 -5.37 5.22 15.26
C ASN A 220 -6.27 5.07 14.01
N SER A 221 -6.48 3.84 13.56
CA SER A 221 -7.37 3.54 12.43
C SER A 221 -8.84 3.92 12.68
N ASP A 222 -9.31 3.99 13.93
CA ASP A 222 -10.71 4.32 14.25
C ASP A 222 -11.09 5.72 13.78
N SER A 223 -10.10 6.60 13.69
CA SER A 223 -10.30 7.96 13.20
C SER A 223 -10.69 8.02 11.72
N LEU A 224 -10.53 6.93 10.95
CA LEU A 224 -11.02 6.83 9.56
C LEU A 224 -12.55 6.77 9.50
N GLY A 225 -13.18 6.46 10.63
CA GLY A 225 -14.57 6.06 10.68
C GLY A 225 -14.81 4.75 9.93
N VAL A 226 -16.07 4.29 9.99
CA VAL A 226 -16.48 3.02 9.39
C VAL A 226 -16.18 2.99 7.88
N LYS A 227 -16.52 4.07 7.16
CA LYS A 227 -16.36 4.11 5.69
C LYS A 227 -14.90 4.17 5.26
N GLY A 228 -14.03 4.89 5.98
CA GLY A 228 -12.60 4.91 5.65
C GLY A 228 -11.93 3.56 5.91
N ALA A 229 -12.31 2.86 6.99
CA ALA A 229 -11.86 1.48 7.22
C ALA A 229 -12.33 0.52 6.10
N VAL A 230 -13.58 0.64 5.67
CA VAL A 230 -14.11 -0.14 4.53
C VAL A 230 -13.37 0.18 3.22
N LEU A 231 -13.03 1.44 2.97
CA LEU A 231 -12.26 1.85 1.79
C LEU A 231 -10.83 1.26 1.81
N HIS A 232 -10.19 1.25 2.98
CA HIS A 232 -8.89 0.60 3.14
C HIS A 232 -8.95 -0.91 2.87
N ASP A 233 -9.98 -1.59 3.40
CA ASP A 233 -10.22 -3.01 3.13
C ASP A 233 -10.48 -3.28 1.65
N LEU A 234 -11.25 -2.42 0.97
CA LEU A 234 -11.49 -2.51 -0.47
C LEU A 234 -10.16 -2.50 -1.24
N TRP A 235 -9.31 -1.51 -0.99
CA TRP A 235 -8.00 -1.39 -1.63
C TRP A 235 -7.14 -2.65 -1.41
N ASN A 236 -7.00 -3.10 -0.17
CA ASN A 236 -6.13 -4.23 0.16
C ASN A 236 -6.64 -5.56 -0.39
N TYR A 237 -7.94 -5.86 -0.28
CA TYR A 237 -8.50 -7.10 -0.79
C TYR A 237 -8.54 -7.13 -2.31
N LEU A 238 -8.86 -6.00 -2.97
CA LEU A 238 -8.86 -5.93 -4.43
C LEU A 238 -7.46 -6.17 -5.00
N ARG A 239 -6.44 -5.56 -4.39
CA ARG A 239 -5.02 -5.84 -4.70
C ARG A 239 -4.71 -7.34 -4.62
N CYS A 240 -5.06 -7.98 -3.49
CA CYS A 240 -4.83 -9.41 -3.29
C CYS A 240 -5.50 -10.27 -4.36
N VAL A 241 -6.77 -9.97 -4.69
CA VAL A 241 -7.54 -10.71 -5.71
C VAL A 241 -6.86 -10.61 -7.07
N ILE A 242 -6.50 -9.39 -7.48
CA ILE A 242 -5.84 -9.11 -8.75
C ILE A 242 -4.52 -9.87 -8.83
N GLU A 243 -3.65 -9.72 -7.83
CA GLU A 243 -2.31 -10.30 -7.81
C GLU A 243 -2.35 -11.83 -7.98
N VAL A 244 -3.11 -12.53 -7.12
CA VAL A 244 -3.10 -14.00 -7.13
C VAL A 244 -3.78 -14.56 -8.38
N CYS A 245 -4.81 -13.90 -8.91
CA CYS A 245 -5.52 -14.39 -10.08
C CYS A 245 -4.76 -14.11 -11.38
N VAL A 246 -4.01 -12.99 -11.46
CA VAL A 246 -3.13 -12.71 -12.59
C VAL A 246 -1.96 -13.69 -12.61
N ARG A 247 -1.27 -13.87 -11.48
CA ARG A 247 -0.13 -14.79 -11.33
C ARG A 247 -0.53 -16.26 -11.43
N ASP A 248 -1.79 -16.59 -11.14
CA ASP A 248 -2.34 -17.95 -11.08
C ASP A 248 -1.53 -18.88 -10.17
N GLN A 249 -1.16 -18.34 -9.00
CA GLN A 249 -0.30 -19.00 -8.03
C GLN A 249 -0.85 -18.83 -6.62
N GLY A 250 -0.62 -19.85 -5.78
CA GLY A 250 -0.99 -19.83 -4.37
C GLY A 250 -2.50 -19.76 -4.14
N ASN A 251 -2.97 -18.66 -3.56
CA ASN A 251 -4.30 -18.51 -2.96
C ASN A 251 -5.43 -18.14 -3.94
N VAL A 252 -5.37 -18.62 -5.19
CA VAL A 252 -6.36 -18.29 -6.26
C VAL A 252 -7.80 -18.58 -5.82
N ASN A 253 -8.03 -19.68 -5.11
CA ASN A 253 -9.37 -20.03 -4.60
C ASN A 253 -9.88 -19.03 -3.57
N ALA A 254 -9.00 -18.51 -2.70
CA ALA A 254 -9.37 -17.45 -1.76
C ALA A 254 -9.65 -16.15 -2.51
N GLY A 255 -8.83 -15.82 -3.52
CA GLY A 255 -9.00 -14.68 -4.42
C GLY A 255 -10.36 -14.69 -5.13
N LYS A 256 -10.74 -15.80 -5.76
CA LYS A 256 -12.04 -15.97 -6.44
C LYS A 256 -13.23 -16.18 -5.48
N GLY A 257 -12.96 -16.42 -4.20
CA GLY A 257 -13.95 -16.75 -3.18
C GLY A 257 -14.05 -15.68 -2.10
N ALA A 258 -13.55 -16.01 -0.90
CA ALA A 258 -13.73 -15.20 0.30
C ALA A 258 -13.18 -13.77 0.19
N TRP A 259 -12.09 -13.55 -0.56
CA TRP A 259 -11.52 -12.22 -0.74
C TRP A 259 -12.38 -11.37 -1.68
N LEU A 260 -12.84 -11.93 -2.81
CA LEU A 260 -13.78 -11.26 -3.70
C LEU A 260 -15.08 -10.87 -2.96
N GLN A 261 -15.61 -11.74 -2.11
CA GLN A 261 -16.80 -11.44 -1.30
C GLN A 261 -16.58 -10.23 -0.38
N ARG A 262 -15.37 -10.06 0.16
CA ARG A 262 -15.02 -8.86 0.94
C ARG A 262 -14.97 -7.60 0.09
N VAL A 263 -14.41 -7.69 -1.13
CA VAL A 263 -14.41 -6.58 -2.10
C VAL A 263 -15.85 -6.15 -2.42
N GLU A 264 -16.73 -7.09 -2.75
CA GLU A 264 -18.13 -6.80 -3.07
C GLU A 264 -18.88 -6.17 -1.90
N LYS A 265 -18.69 -6.73 -0.70
CA LYS A 265 -19.29 -6.18 0.51
C LYS A 265 -18.80 -4.75 0.74
N ALA A 266 -17.50 -4.49 0.59
CA ALA A 266 -16.95 -3.16 0.76
C ALA A 266 -17.50 -2.15 -0.26
N LEU A 267 -17.64 -2.55 -1.54
CA LEU A 267 -18.26 -1.73 -2.57
C LEU A 267 -19.71 -1.40 -2.23
N GLY A 268 -20.50 -2.41 -1.86
CA GLY A 268 -21.90 -2.21 -1.44
C GLY A 268 -22.01 -1.31 -0.21
N ASP A 269 -21.16 -1.55 0.80
CA ASP A 269 -21.12 -0.74 2.01
C ASP A 269 -20.74 0.71 1.72
N LEU A 270 -19.82 1.00 0.79
CA LEU A 270 -19.43 2.36 0.43
C LEU A 270 -20.52 3.11 -0.33
N LEU A 271 -21.21 2.42 -1.25
CA LEU A 271 -22.26 2.97 -2.10
C LEU A 271 -23.63 3.08 -1.40
N ALA A 272 -23.82 2.40 -0.27
CA ALA A 272 -25.00 2.60 0.58
C ALA A 272 -24.96 4.01 1.20
N VAL A 273 -25.93 4.85 0.83
CA VAL A 273 -26.11 6.22 1.35
C VAL A 273 -26.88 6.21 2.65
#